data_AF-A0A2M7VTU7-F1
#
_entry.id   AF-A0A2M7VTU7-F1
#
_cell.length_a   1.000
_cell.length_b   1.000
_cell.length_c   1.000
_cell.angle_alpha   90.00
_cell.angle_beta   90.00
_cell.angle_gamma   90.00
#
_symmetry.space_group_name_H-M   'P 1'
#
loop_
_entity.id
_entity.type
_entity.pdbx_description
1 polymer ?
#
loop_
_entity_poly.entity_id
_entity_poly.type
_entity_poly.pdbx_seq_one_letter_code
_entity_poly.pdbx_strand_id
1 'polypeptide(L)'
;MFNYLALLNPKTSLKVIKIGTSVFMLLGIFMAFKVWTLNHLFPVLKVFEKLPAISNNITVAALLILILLLVVSLFWQHSSIYWGILALTMLLLSQDYMRWQPWIYMYGLMFVSFLFDKKSSADKTLFLLRIILSATYFWAGFHKLNPYFINTFPLDLSNDLIRFFQIEHPWLIYKLRYFGYLIPLIEIGIALGL
;
A
#
# COMPACT_ATOMS: atom_id res chain seq x y z
N MET A 1 28.25 4.25 -1.05
CA MET A 1 28.25 3.19 -2.08
C MET A 1 27.35 2.06 -1.57
N PHE A 2 26.11 1.95 -2.06
CA PHE A 2 25.19 0.88 -1.64
C PHE A 2 25.81 -0.47 -2.03
N ASN A 3 26.13 -1.30 -1.04
CA ASN A 3 26.73 -2.61 -1.28
C ASN A 3 25.62 -3.57 -1.76
N TYR A 4 25.36 -3.60 -3.06
CA TYR A 4 24.30 -4.42 -3.67
C TYR A 4 24.42 -5.91 -3.29
N LEU A 5 25.63 -6.39 -3.01
CA LEU A 5 25.89 -7.75 -2.54
C LEU A 5 25.30 -8.02 -1.14
N ALA A 6 25.16 -7.00 -0.29
CA ALA A 6 24.54 -7.15 1.04
C ALA A 6 23.02 -7.28 0.96
N LEU A 7 22.38 -6.76 -0.09
CA LEU A 7 20.94 -6.91 -0.37
C LEU A 7 20.58 -8.31 -0.88
N LEU A 8 21.56 -9.10 -1.33
CA LEU A 8 21.36 -10.51 -1.69
C LEU A 8 21.21 -11.41 -0.45
N ASN A 9 21.57 -10.93 0.74
CA ASN A 9 21.36 -11.68 1.98
C ASN A 9 19.89 -11.58 2.41
N PRO A 10 19.15 -12.70 2.51
CA PRO A 10 17.72 -12.72 2.85
C PRO A 10 17.36 -11.93 4.12
N LYS A 11 18.24 -11.95 5.13
CA LYS A 11 18.02 -11.24 6.40
C LYS A 11 18.08 -9.72 6.21
N THR A 12 19.02 -9.25 5.40
CA THR A 12 19.18 -7.82 5.10
C THR A 12 18.02 -7.34 4.22
N SER A 13 17.64 -8.10 3.18
CA SER A 13 16.50 -7.75 2.33
C SER A 13 15.22 -7.67 3.13
N LEU A 14 14.96 -8.65 4.00
CA LEU A 14 13.78 -8.65 4.86
C LEU A 14 13.77 -7.45 5.83
N LYS A 15 14.92 -7.10 6.41
CA LYS A 15 15.04 -5.90 7.26
C LYS A 15 14.69 -4.63 6.50
N VAL A 16 15.16 -4.48 5.26
CA VAL A 16 14.85 -3.33 4.39
C VAL A 16 13.36 -3.29 4.06
N ILE A 17 12.76 -4.43 3.71
CA ILE A 17 11.33 -4.49 3.40
C ILE A 17 10.49 -4.11 4.62
N LYS A 18 10.80 -4.62 5.82
CA LYS A 18 10.12 -4.23 7.07
C LYS A 18 10.16 -2.73 7.30
N ILE A 19 11.33 -2.11 7.17
CA ILE A 19 11.50 -0.65 7.30
C ILE A 19 10.67 0.07 6.23
N GLY A 20 10.78 -0.38 4.97
CA GLY A 20 10.04 0.18 3.84
C GLY A 20 8.52 0.15 4.07
N THR A 21 7.96 -0.99 4.49
CA THR A 21 6.52 -1.14 4.80
C THR A 21 6.08 -0.12 5.86
N SER A 22 6.84 0.03 6.95
CA SER A 22 6.51 1.01 7.99
C SER A 22 6.60 2.45 7.50
N VAL A 23 7.63 2.80 6.72
CA VAL A 23 7.79 4.14 6.13
C VAL A 23 6.65 4.46 5.17
N PHE A 24 6.32 3.57 4.24
CA PHE A 24 5.26 3.82 3.28
C PHE A 24 3.87 3.82 3.90
N MET A 25 3.64 3.02 4.95
CA MET A 25 2.40 3.11 5.73
C MET A 25 2.29 4.48 6.44
N LEU A 26 3.38 4.98 7.03
CA LEU A 26 3.41 6.33 7.61
C LEU A 26 3.08 7.41 6.55
N LEU A 27 3.76 7.36 5.40
CA LEU A 27 3.50 8.30 4.30
C LEU A 27 2.04 8.24 3.82
N GLY A 28 1.48 7.05 3.70
CA GLY A 28 0.06 6.85 3.35
C GLY A 28 -0.88 7.49 4.38
N ILE A 29 -0.62 7.29 5.67
CA ILE A 29 -1.39 7.93 6.75
C ILE A 29 -1.26 9.46 6.68
N PHE A 30 -0.06 10.01 6.46
CA PHE A 30 0.14 11.45 6.35
C PHE A 30 -0.56 12.05 5.12
N MET A 31 -0.47 11.40 3.97
CA MET A 31 -1.17 11.84 2.75
C MET A 31 -2.68 11.79 2.92
N ALA A 32 -3.20 10.81 3.66
CA ALA A 32 -4.61 10.64 3.95
C ALA A 32 -5.03 11.19 5.32
N PHE A 33 -4.27 12.10 5.94
CA PHE A 33 -4.42 12.47 7.36
C PHE A 33 -5.85 12.84 7.77
N LYS A 34 -6.58 13.56 6.91
CA LYS A 34 -7.98 13.93 7.17
C LYS A 34 -8.91 12.73 7.35
N VAL A 35 -8.66 11.61 6.65
CA VAL A 35 -9.44 10.37 6.75
C VAL A 35 -9.13 9.61 8.04
N TRP A 36 -7.89 9.74 8.54
CA TRP A 36 -7.46 9.10 9.79
C TRP A 36 -7.93 9.86 11.04
N THR A 37 -8.43 11.08 10.87
CA THR A 37 -9.12 11.87 11.90
C THR A 37 -10.63 11.85 11.64
N LEU A 38 -11.48 12.10 12.64
CA LEU A 38 -12.94 12.20 12.39
C LEU A 38 -13.34 13.58 11.82
N ASN A 39 -12.40 14.31 11.22
CA ASN A 39 -12.57 15.68 10.72
C ASN A 39 -12.63 15.71 9.18
N HIS A 40 -13.47 14.87 8.60
CA HIS A 40 -13.72 14.85 7.16
C HIS A 40 -15.19 15.17 6.84
N LEU A 41 -15.43 15.69 5.64
CA LEU A 41 -16.76 16.13 5.19
C LEU A 41 -17.76 14.97 5.03
N PHE A 42 -17.26 13.75 4.82
CA PHE A 42 -18.09 12.57 4.68
C PHE A 42 -18.60 12.07 6.03
N PRO A 43 -19.81 11.48 6.08
CA PRO A 43 -20.31 10.89 7.32
C PRO A 43 -19.43 9.69 7.73
N VAL A 44 -19.18 9.57 9.02
CA VAL A 44 -18.44 8.43 9.58
C VAL A 44 -19.33 7.19 9.54
N LEU A 45 -18.94 6.21 8.74
CA LEU A 45 -19.67 4.94 8.60
C LEU A 45 -18.88 3.83 9.30
N LYS A 46 -19.42 3.30 10.38
CA LYS A 46 -18.81 2.16 11.07
C LYS A 46 -18.93 0.91 10.22
N VAL A 47 -17.94 0.03 10.33
CA VAL A 47 -17.96 -1.28 9.66
C VAL A 47 -19.02 -2.19 10.28
N PHE A 48 -19.18 -2.14 11.59
CA PHE A 48 -20.17 -2.91 12.33
C PHE A 48 -21.09 -1.98 13.10
N GLU A 49 -22.40 -2.12 12.88
CA GLU A 49 -23.43 -1.27 13.52
C GLU A 49 -23.40 -1.38 15.05
N LYS A 50 -23.09 -2.56 15.58
CA LYS A 50 -23.08 -2.85 17.03
C LYS A 50 -21.87 -2.28 17.77
N LEU A 51 -20.85 -1.77 17.08
CA LEU A 51 -19.67 -1.21 17.76
C LEU A 51 -19.99 0.16 18.36
N PRO A 52 -19.60 0.40 19.63
CA PRO A 52 -19.72 1.72 20.23
C PRO A 52 -18.89 2.73 19.43
N ALA A 53 -19.43 3.95 19.25
CA ALA A 53 -18.68 5.02 18.60
C ALA A 53 -17.57 5.47 19.54
N ILE A 54 -16.33 5.44 19.05
CA ILE A 54 -15.19 5.99 19.78
C ILE A 54 -15.15 7.50 19.58
N SER A 55 -14.85 8.25 20.65
CA SER A 55 -14.73 9.70 20.57
C SER A 55 -13.55 10.12 19.69
N ASN A 56 -13.59 11.34 19.15
CA ASN A 56 -12.49 11.86 18.33
C ASN A 56 -11.16 11.91 19.10
N ASN A 57 -11.19 12.26 20.38
CA ASN A 57 -9.99 12.31 21.22
C ASN A 57 -9.32 10.94 21.35
N ILE A 58 -10.11 9.88 21.56
CA ILE A 58 -9.58 8.51 21.63
C ILE A 58 -9.08 8.04 20.26
N THR A 59 -9.77 8.42 19.19
CA THR A 59 -9.34 8.11 17.81
C THR A 59 -7.98 8.73 17.49
N VAL A 60 -7.81 10.03 17.80
CA VAL A 60 -6.53 10.73 17.62
C VAL A 60 -5.44 10.14 18.51
N ALA A 61 -5.74 9.79 19.76
CA ALA A 61 -4.79 9.12 20.64
C ALA A 61 -4.34 7.76 20.07
N ALA A 62 -5.28 6.94 19.59
CA ALA A 62 -4.97 5.66 18.95
C ALA A 62 -4.14 5.83 17.67
N LEU A 63 -4.41 6.86 16.87
CA LEU A 63 -3.62 7.23 15.69
C LEU A 63 -2.19 7.62 16.06
N LEU A 64 -2.01 8.45 17.10
CA LEU A 64 -0.68 8.85 17.56
C LEU A 64 0.12 7.65 18.09
N ILE A 65 -0.52 6.74 18.81
CA ILE A 65 0.13 5.49 19.26
C ILE A 65 0.50 4.61 18.06
N LEU A 66 -0.37 4.51 17.04
CA LEU A 66 -0.05 3.78 15.80
C LEU A 66 1.17 4.38 15.09
N ILE A 67 1.22 5.71 14.94
CA ILE A 67 2.37 6.42 14.36
C ILE A 67 3.63 6.15 15.19
N LEU A 68 3.55 6.20 16.52
CA LEU A 68 4.67 5.91 17.41
C LEU A 68 5.17 4.48 17.20
N LEU A 69 4.29 3.47 17.15
CA LEU A 69 4.68 2.09 16.90
C LEU A 69 5.34 1.91 15.54
N LEU A 70 4.83 2.58 14.50
CA LEU A 70 5.43 2.56 13.17
C LEU A 70 6.84 3.18 13.19
N VAL A 71 7.05 4.29 13.89
CA VAL A 71 8.38 4.91 14.06
C VAL A 71 9.32 4.00 14.86
N VAL A 72 8.85 3.43 15.97
CA VAL A 72 9.63 2.48 16.78
C VAL A 72 10.04 1.26 15.95
N SER A 73 9.16 0.79 15.06
CA SER A 73 9.42 -0.37 14.19
C SER A 73 10.56 -0.16 13.18
N LEU A 74 10.93 1.10 12.90
CA LEU A 74 12.08 1.43 12.05
C LEU A 74 13.40 1.04 12.71
N PHE A 75 13.46 1.10 14.03
CA PHE A 75 14.65 0.80 14.82
C PHE A 75 14.59 -0.58 15.45
N TRP A 76 13.42 -0.99 15.96
CA TRP A 76 13.19 -2.26 16.64
C TRP A 76 12.18 -3.14 15.91
N GLN A 77 12.64 -4.26 15.37
CA GLN A 77 11.83 -5.17 14.55
C GLN A 77 11.30 -6.37 15.33
N HIS A 78 10.70 -6.12 16.50
CA HIS A 78 10.10 -7.15 17.34
C HIS A 78 8.66 -7.47 16.92
N SER A 79 8.28 -8.74 17.00
CA SER A 79 6.93 -9.21 16.65
C SER A 79 5.81 -8.58 17.50
N SER A 80 6.09 -8.22 18.76
CA SER A 80 5.15 -7.51 19.63
C SER A 80 4.73 -6.15 19.08
N ILE A 81 5.65 -5.44 18.42
CA ILE A 81 5.37 -4.13 17.81
C ILE A 81 4.41 -4.30 16.64
N TYR A 82 4.63 -5.32 15.79
CA TYR A 82 3.76 -5.62 14.66
C TYR A 82 2.36 -6.07 15.11
N TRP A 83 2.25 -6.82 16.20
CA TRP A 83 0.96 -7.11 16.83
C TRP A 83 0.23 -5.83 17.24
N GLY A 84 0.93 -4.89 17.87
CA GLY A 84 0.36 -3.59 18.24
C GLY A 84 -0.09 -2.76 17.03
N ILE A 85 0.73 -2.71 15.97
CA ILE A 85 0.39 -2.01 14.71
C ILE A 85 -0.88 -2.60 14.10
N LEU A 86 -0.96 -3.93 13.98
CA LEU A 86 -2.12 -4.61 13.42
C LEU A 86 -3.37 -4.40 14.28
N ALA A 87 -3.27 -4.55 15.60
CA ALA A 87 -4.39 -4.37 16.51
C ALA A 87 -4.95 -2.95 16.46
N LEU A 88 -4.10 -1.93 16.52
CA LEU A 88 -4.53 -0.52 16.42
C LEU A 88 -5.07 -0.18 15.04
N THR A 89 -4.47 -0.72 13.98
CA THR A 89 -4.97 -0.53 12.61
C THR A 89 -6.37 -1.12 12.48
N MET A 90 -6.60 -2.36 12.92
CA MET A 90 -7.92 -3.00 12.88
C MET A 90 -8.95 -2.27 13.75
N LEU A 91 -8.54 -1.78 14.94
CA LEU A 91 -9.39 -0.94 15.78
C LEU A 91 -9.84 0.32 15.03
N LEU A 92 -8.90 1.06 14.43
CA LEU A 92 -9.20 2.29 13.69
C LEU A 92 -10.03 2.02 12.44
N LEU A 93 -9.75 0.95 11.70
CA LEU A 93 -10.51 0.52 10.53
C LEU A 93 -11.96 0.15 10.88
N SER A 94 -12.20 -0.45 12.04
CA SER A 94 -13.56 -0.83 12.46
C SER A 94 -14.50 0.36 12.67
N GLN A 95 -13.92 1.54 12.99
CA GLN A 95 -14.67 2.75 13.30
C GLN A 95 -15.11 3.53 12.06
N ASP A 96 -14.42 3.37 10.93
CA ASP A 96 -14.67 4.17 9.74
C ASP A 96 -14.29 3.41 8.46
N TYR A 97 -15.29 3.16 7.63
CA TYR A 97 -15.15 2.50 6.33
C TYR A 97 -14.21 3.25 5.38
N MET A 98 -14.12 4.58 5.48
CA MET A 98 -13.26 5.39 4.59
C MET A 98 -11.77 5.11 4.76
N ARG A 99 -11.37 4.51 5.88
CA ARG A 99 -9.97 4.13 6.16
C ARG A 99 -9.53 2.85 5.45
N TRP A 100 -10.47 2.07 4.91
CA TRP A 100 -10.21 0.82 4.19
C TRP A 100 -9.68 1.05 2.78
N GLN A 101 -8.51 1.67 2.70
CA GLN A 101 -7.84 1.98 1.44
C GLN A 101 -7.03 0.76 0.95
N PRO A 102 -6.87 0.55 -0.36
CA PRO A 102 -6.17 -0.63 -0.92
C PRO A 102 -4.78 -0.89 -0.32
N TRP A 103 -4.00 0.17 -0.09
CA TRP A 103 -2.65 0.06 0.46
C TRP A 103 -2.62 -0.42 1.91
N ILE A 104 -3.67 -0.19 2.71
CA ILE A 104 -3.76 -0.68 4.08
C ILE A 104 -3.87 -2.20 4.12
N TYR A 105 -4.64 -2.80 3.21
CA TYR A 105 -4.74 -4.26 3.11
C TYR A 105 -3.38 -4.88 2.78
N MET A 106 -2.69 -4.31 1.79
CA MET A 106 -1.38 -4.80 1.36
C MET A 106 -0.36 -4.73 2.51
N TYR A 107 -0.21 -3.57 3.16
CA TYR A 107 0.73 -3.45 4.28
C TYR A 107 0.29 -4.29 5.50
N GLY A 108 -1.01 -4.41 5.77
CA GLY A 108 -1.53 -5.30 6.80
C GLY A 108 -1.09 -6.76 6.59
N LEU A 109 -1.21 -7.28 5.37
CA LEU A 109 -0.75 -8.63 5.03
C LEU A 109 0.78 -8.78 5.15
N MET A 110 1.53 -7.74 4.79
CA MET A 110 2.99 -7.73 4.99
C MET A 110 3.35 -7.78 6.48
N PHE A 111 2.68 -6.98 7.32
CA PHE A 111 2.88 -7.03 8.79
C PHE A 111 2.50 -8.38 9.38
N VAL A 112 1.41 -9.00 8.93
CA VAL A 112 1.05 -10.37 9.32
C VAL A 112 2.17 -11.34 8.97
N SER A 113 2.75 -11.22 7.78
CA SER A 113 3.89 -12.06 7.36
C SER A 113 5.12 -11.87 8.28
N PHE A 114 5.34 -10.66 8.79
CA PHE A 114 6.43 -10.37 9.73
C PHE A 114 6.23 -10.97 11.13
N LEU A 115 4.99 -11.28 11.54
CA LEU A 115 4.72 -11.96 12.81
C LEU A 115 5.29 -13.37 12.85
N PHE A 116 5.37 -14.02 11.69
CA PHE A 116 5.87 -15.39 11.54
C PHE A 116 7.38 -15.46 11.27
N ASP A 117 8.05 -14.31 11.18
CA ASP A 117 9.50 -14.26 10.99
C ASP A 117 10.24 -14.74 12.26
N LYS A 118 10.70 -15.99 12.24
CA LYS A 118 11.61 -16.56 13.22
C LYS A 118 13.06 -16.40 12.72
N LYS A 119 14.05 -16.37 13.63
CA LYS A 119 15.49 -16.16 13.34
C LYS A 119 16.10 -16.96 12.18
N SER A 120 15.47 -18.06 11.75
CA SER A 120 15.93 -18.94 10.65
C SER A 120 14.93 -19.04 9.47
N SER A 121 13.90 -18.19 9.39
CA SER A 121 12.83 -18.32 8.38
C SER A 121 12.69 -17.12 7.45
N ALA A 122 13.73 -16.30 7.31
CA ALA A 122 13.69 -15.12 6.45
C ALA A 122 13.25 -15.45 5.02
N ASP A 123 13.73 -16.57 4.45
CA ASP A 123 13.34 -17.02 3.11
C ASP A 123 11.84 -17.33 3.00
N LYS A 124 11.24 -17.92 4.03
CA LYS A 124 9.80 -18.20 4.06
C LYS A 124 8.99 -16.91 4.11
N THR A 125 9.42 -15.94 4.91
CA THR A 125 8.78 -14.63 4.97
C THR A 125 8.92 -13.89 3.65
N LEU A 126 10.10 -13.92 3.01
CA LEU A 126 10.30 -13.33 1.68
C LEU A 126 9.42 -13.99 0.62
N PHE A 127 9.25 -15.32 0.67
CA PHE A 127 8.34 -16.04 -0.22
C PHE A 127 6.88 -15.58 -0.04
N LEU A 128 6.40 -15.42 1.19
CA LEU A 128 5.06 -14.89 1.45
C LEU A 128 4.89 -13.46 0.92
N LEU A 129 5.91 -12.60 1.08
CA LEU A 129 5.88 -11.24 0.54
C LEU A 129 5.83 -11.23 -0.98
N ARG A 130 6.55 -12.14 -1.65
CA ARG A 130 6.47 -12.32 -3.12
C ARG A 130 5.08 -12.75 -3.55
N ILE A 131 4.44 -13.69 -2.84
CA ILE A 131 3.05 -14.08 -3.11
C ILE A 131 2.11 -12.88 -2.98
N ILE A 132 2.23 -12.09 -1.90
CA ILE A 132 1.38 -10.90 -1.68
C ILE A 132 1.55 -9.90 -2.84
N LEU A 133 2.79 -9.60 -3.23
CA LEU A 133 3.07 -8.66 -4.32
C LEU A 133 2.61 -9.23 -5.67
N SER A 134 2.94 -10.50 -5.96
CA SER A 134 2.52 -11.19 -7.18
C SER A 134 1.00 -11.18 -7.33
N ALA A 135 0.25 -11.56 -6.29
CA ALA A 135 -1.20 -11.50 -6.29
C ALA A 135 -1.72 -10.06 -6.49
N THR A 136 -1.10 -9.07 -5.86
CA THR A 136 -1.49 -7.66 -5.98
C THR A 136 -1.29 -7.14 -7.41
N TYR A 137 -0.11 -7.35 -7.99
CA TYR A 137 0.21 -6.93 -9.36
C TYR A 137 -0.60 -7.70 -10.41
N PHE A 138 -0.79 -9.01 -10.22
CA PHE A 138 -1.60 -9.83 -11.10
C PHE A 138 -3.05 -9.34 -11.11
N TRP A 139 -3.64 -9.14 -9.93
CA TRP A 139 -5.01 -8.67 -9.80
C TRP A 139 -5.19 -7.26 -10.35
N ALA A 140 -4.26 -6.35 -10.07
CA ALA A 140 -4.29 -4.98 -10.60
C ALA A 140 -4.21 -4.96 -12.14
N GLY A 141 -3.29 -5.72 -12.72
CA GLY A 141 -3.14 -5.82 -14.16
C GLY A 141 -4.36 -6.47 -14.82
N PHE A 142 -4.87 -7.56 -14.23
CA PHE A 142 -6.07 -8.24 -14.71
C PHE A 142 -7.29 -7.31 -14.70
N HIS A 143 -7.51 -6.55 -13.62
CA HIS A 143 -8.61 -5.60 -13.56
C HIS A 143 -8.50 -4.47 -14.58
N LYS A 144 -7.28 -4.14 -15.05
CA LYS A 144 -7.04 -3.15 -16.10
C LYS A 144 -7.25 -3.71 -17.52
N LEU A 145 -7.39 -5.02 -17.68
CA LEU A 145 -7.82 -5.66 -18.94
C LEU A 145 -9.32 -5.54 -19.16
N ASN A 146 -9.89 -4.35 -18.91
CA ASN A 146 -11.28 -4.07 -19.21
C ASN A 146 -11.35 -3.00 -20.32
N PRO A 147 -12.35 -3.06 -21.22
CA PRO A 147 -12.46 -2.11 -22.33
C PRO A 147 -12.54 -0.65 -21.89
N TYR A 148 -13.09 -0.38 -20.71
CA TYR A 148 -13.21 0.97 -20.18
C TYR A 148 -11.83 1.56 -19.84
N PHE A 149 -11.00 0.86 -19.06
CA PHE A 149 -9.65 1.30 -18.74
C PHE A 149 -8.82 1.53 -20.01
N ILE A 150 -8.85 0.57 -20.92
CA ILE A 150 -8.08 0.58 -22.17
C ILE A 150 -8.42 1.79 -23.05
N ASN A 151 -9.70 2.18 -23.12
CA ASN A 151 -10.12 3.26 -23.99
C ASN A 151 -10.09 4.64 -23.31
N THR A 152 -10.26 4.70 -21.99
CA THR A 152 -10.42 5.95 -21.25
C THR A 152 -9.09 6.43 -20.67
N PHE A 153 -8.37 5.57 -19.93
CA PHE A 153 -7.17 5.98 -19.19
C PHE A 153 -6.05 6.56 -20.08
N PRO A 154 -5.71 5.95 -21.23
CA PRO A 154 -4.64 6.49 -22.08
C PRO A 154 -5.01 7.83 -22.71
N LEU A 155 -6.30 8.02 -22.99
CA LEU A 155 -6.83 9.26 -23.53
C LEU A 155 -6.74 10.37 -22.48
N ASP A 156 -7.22 10.11 -21.26
CA ASP A 156 -7.16 11.07 -20.15
C ASP A 156 -5.71 11.45 -19.82
N LEU A 157 -4.84 10.44 -19.70
CA LEU A 157 -3.40 10.65 -19.48
C LEU A 157 -2.77 11.50 -20.59
N SER A 158 -3.11 11.21 -21.86
CA SER A 158 -2.60 11.99 -22.98
C SER A 158 -3.08 13.44 -22.92
N ASN A 159 -4.35 13.68 -22.59
CA ASN A 159 -4.91 15.02 -22.47
C ASN A 159 -4.24 15.83 -21.35
N ASP A 160 -3.98 15.21 -20.20
CA ASP A 160 -3.29 15.87 -19.08
C ASP A 160 -1.84 16.19 -19.41
N LEU A 161 -1.13 15.28 -20.09
CA LEU A 161 0.25 15.51 -20.53
C LEU A 161 0.33 16.62 -21.60
N ILE A 162 -0.61 16.66 -22.54
CA ILE A 162 -0.71 17.74 -23.53
C ILE A 162 -0.91 19.08 -22.84
N ARG A 163 -1.80 19.17 -21.86
CA ARG A 163 -2.05 20.41 -21.11
C ARG A 163 -0.84 20.84 -20.30
N PHE A 164 -0.15 19.89 -19.66
CA PHE A 164 0.99 20.18 -18.81
C PHE A 164 2.23 20.59 -19.61
N PHE A 165 2.51 19.91 -20.73
CA PHE A 165 3.69 20.17 -21.56
C PHE A 165 3.43 21.03 -22.80
N GLN A 166 2.18 21.46 -23.02
CA GLN A 166 1.73 22.21 -24.19
C GLN A 166 2.10 21.53 -25.54
N ILE A 167 2.03 20.19 -25.57
CA ILE A 167 2.42 19.40 -26.75
C ILE A 167 1.18 19.13 -27.60
N GLU A 168 1.03 19.79 -28.75
CA GLU A 168 -0.17 19.65 -29.62
C GLU A 168 -0.03 18.58 -30.72
N HIS A 169 0.93 17.66 -30.63
CA HIS A 169 1.22 16.72 -31.71
C HIS A 169 0.28 15.50 -31.74
N PRO A 170 -0.58 15.33 -32.77
CA PRO A 170 -1.61 14.27 -32.80
C PRO A 170 -1.05 12.84 -32.85
N TRP A 171 0.14 12.67 -33.42
CA TRP A 171 0.80 11.35 -33.51
C TRP A 171 1.23 10.81 -32.14
N LEU A 172 1.56 11.71 -31.20
CA LEU A 172 1.97 11.34 -29.85
C LEU A 172 0.79 10.79 -29.06
N ILE A 173 -0.38 11.42 -29.21
CA ILE A 173 -1.66 11.00 -28.61
C ILE A 173 -2.02 9.58 -29.06
N TYR A 174 -1.89 9.31 -30.36
CA TYR A 174 -2.18 7.99 -30.93
C TYR A 174 -1.23 6.91 -30.38
N LYS A 175 0.07 7.19 -30.24
CA LYS A 175 1.03 6.24 -29.64
C LYS A 175 0.78 6.03 -28.14
N LEU A 176 0.43 7.08 -27.39
CA LEU A 176 0.10 6.98 -25.97
C LEU A 176 -1.09 6.05 -25.72
N ARG A 177 -2.05 5.99 -26.66
CA ARG A 177 -3.16 5.03 -26.60
C ARG A 177 -2.68 3.56 -26.55
N TYR A 178 -1.67 3.20 -27.33
CA TYR A 178 -1.12 1.84 -27.34
C TYR A 178 -0.34 1.50 -26.06
N PHE A 179 0.30 2.49 -25.42
CA PHE A 179 0.92 2.29 -24.10
C PHE A 179 -0.08 1.88 -23.03
N GLY A 180 -1.35 2.31 -23.16
CA GLY A 180 -2.46 1.87 -22.31
C GLY A 180 -2.65 0.37 -22.24
N TYR A 181 -2.45 -0.32 -23.36
CA TYR A 181 -2.56 -1.78 -23.45
C TYR A 181 -1.36 -2.50 -22.83
N LEU A 182 -0.19 -1.84 -22.79
CA LEU A 182 1.02 -2.43 -22.23
C LEU A 182 1.00 -2.44 -20.70
N ILE A 183 0.40 -1.44 -20.06
CA ILE A 183 0.33 -1.33 -18.59
C ILE A 183 -0.19 -2.62 -17.92
N PRO A 184 -1.40 -3.14 -18.26
CA PRO A 184 -1.90 -4.37 -17.64
C PRO A 184 -0.99 -5.58 -17.91
N LEU A 185 -0.42 -5.67 -19.11
CA LEU A 185 0.48 -6.77 -19.49
C LEU A 185 1.81 -6.71 -18.73
N ILE A 186 2.36 -5.51 -18.52
CA ILE A 186 3.57 -5.30 -17.71
C ILE A 186 3.29 -5.69 -16.26
N GLU A 187 2.16 -5.29 -15.69
CA GLU A 187 1.80 -5.63 -14.31
C GLU A 187 1.63 -7.15 -14.11
N ILE A 188 0.95 -7.82 -15.04
CA ILE A 188 0.84 -9.30 -15.04
C ILE A 188 2.23 -9.94 -15.22
N GLY A 189 3.07 -9.41 -16.12
CA GLY A 189 4.42 -9.90 -16.34
C GLY A 189 5.31 -9.78 -15.11
N ILE A 190 5.25 -8.64 -14.40
CA ILE A 190 5.93 -8.44 -13.12
C ILE A 190 5.45 -9.46 -12.09
N ALA A 191 4.13 -9.68 -11.99
CA ALA A 191 3.57 -10.63 -11.05
C ALA A 191 4.07 -12.07 -11.27
N LEU A 192 4.19 -12.51 -12.53
CA LEU A 192 4.68 -13.83 -12.89
C LEU A 192 6.19 -13.99 -12.71
N GLY A 193 6.94 -12.88 -12.71
CA GLY A 193 8.40 -12.87 -12.53
C GLY A 193 8.89 -12.78 -11.09
N LEU A 194 7.99 -12.52 -10.12
CA LEU A 194 8.27 -12.43 -8.69
C LEU A 194 8.24 -13.81 -8.00
#